data_AF-A0A934XP38-F1
#
_entry.id   AF-A0A934XP38-F1
#
_cell.length_a   1.000
_cell.length_b   1.000
_cell.length_c   1.000
_cell.angle_alpha   90.00
_cell.angle_beta   90.00
_cell.angle_gamma   90.00
#
_symmetry.space_group_name_H-M   'P 1'
#
loop_
_entity.id
_entity.type
_entity.pdbx_description
1 polymer ?
#
loop_
_entity_poly.entity_id
_entity_poly.type
_entity_poly.pdbx_seq_one_letter_code
_entity_poly.pdbx_strand_id
1 'polypeptide(L)'
;MTPTWLQSQTTVFLVMLAGLVALLLLIIWWRERSRRWGYGLALALALAGLFTWSAGQLFEVPDYLAGCPELCAGWRGYPVPTALSTMHGTWTVSPIGLGINFLFHGLLLLLVAALWSAAERNWRLPPAYAWRKVLLITAVVVGLWSLIPRYAAPPEPAVRGDAQRLGINAKRLAARALGGLDWRIQRLALEDVRRLPQRLQPDAPGLPPPTGPEWRVCLRSYTFFYVPWRRVYIDLDATGALTIGGGVLPLDQECWSAPFPESPYPFAVGQPVP
;
A
#
# COMPACT_ATOMS: atom_id res chain seq x y z
N MET A 1 -3.21 7.78 -0.50
CA MET A 1 -3.31 9.11 0.16
C MET A 1 -1.91 9.66 0.45
N THR A 2 -1.39 10.59 -0.36
CA THR A 2 -0.43 11.54 0.21
C THR A 2 -1.19 12.31 1.28
N PRO A 3 -0.69 12.36 2.52
CA PRO A 3 -1.37 13.13 3.54
C PRO A 3 -1.57 14.56 3.03
N THR A 4 -2.76 15.12 3.16
CA THR A 4 -3.05 16.50 2.70
C THR A 4 -2.08 17.52 3.30
N TRP A 5 -1.50 17.22 4.47
CA TRP A 5 -0.45 18.03 5.09
C TRP A 5 0.89 18.02 4.36
N LEU A 6 1.19 17.04 3.48
CA LEU A 6 2.39 17.04 2.63
C LEU A 6 2.21 17.80 1.31
N GLN A 7 1.03 18.39 1.06
CA GLN A 7 0.80 19.18 -0.16
C GLN A 7 1.39 20.59 -0.07
N SER A 8 1.56 21.13 1.14
CA SER A 8 2.22 22.43 1.32
C SER A 8 3.73 22.24 1.39
N GLN A 9 4.48 22.89 0.51
CA GLN A 9 5.95 22.90 0.56
C GLN A 9 6.47 23.31 1.95
N THR A 10 5.80 24.25 2.61
CA THR A 10 6.17 24.70 3.97
C THR A 10 6.11 23.55 4.98
N THR A 11 5.07 22.73 4.93
CA THR A 11 4.94 21.59 5.85
C THR A 11 5.98 20.52 5.54
N VAL A 12 6.31 20.30 4.27
CA VAL A 12 7.40 19.39 3.88
C VAL A 12 8.74 19.85 4.46
N PHE A 13 9.08 21.13 4.31
CA PHE A 13 10.30 21.70 4.88
C PHE A 13 10.34 21.57 6.41
N LEU A 14 9.23 21.89 7.09
CA LEU A 14 9.15 21.76 8.55
C LEU A 14 9.34 20.31 9.02
N VAL A 15 8.75 19.34 8.32
CA VAL A 15 8.88 17.91 8.63
C VAL A 15 10.30 17.43 8.41
N MET A 16 10.93 17.84 7.31
CA MET A 16 12.33 17.53 7.03
C MET A 16 13.26 18.13 8.10
N LEU A 17 13.06 19.41 8.45
CA LEU A 17 13.86 20.09 9.46
C LEU A 17 13.70 19.45 10.83
N ALA A 18 12.45 19.22 11.27
CA ALA A 18 12.17 18.55 12.54
C ALA A 18 12.76 17.14 12.57
N GLY A 19 12.66 16.40 11.46
CA GLY A 19 13.25 15.07 11.32
C GLY A 19 14.77 15.08 11.42
N LEU A 20 15.44 16.05 10.78
CA LEU A 20 16.89 16.23 10.87
C LEU A 20 17.34 16.61 12.29
N VAL A 21 16.61 17.49 12.97
CA VAL A 21 16.89 17.85 14.37
C VAL A 21 16.73 16.63 15.27
N ALA A 22 15.64 15.87 15.14
CA ALA A 22 15.42 14.64 15.89
C ALA A 22 16.51 13.60 15.63
N LEU A 23 16.96 13.47 14.37
CA LEU A 23 18.04 12.58 13.97
C LEU A 23 19.35 12.98 14.66
N LEU A 24 19.70 14.27 14.64
CA LEU A 24 20.89 14.80 15.31
C LEU A 24 20.85 14.54 16.82
N LEU A 25 19.71 14.81 17.47
CA LEU A 25 19.54 14.56 18.90
C LEU A 25 19.68 13.06 19.24
N LEU A 26 19.10 12.17 18.42
CA LEU A 26 19.26 10.72 18.58
C LEU A 26 20.71 10.27 18.38
N ILE A 27 21.43 10.85 17.41
CA ILE A 27 22.86 10.57 17.18
C ILE A 27 23.70 11.01 18.39
N ILE A 28 23.47 12.22 18.91
CA ILE A 28 24.17 12.74 20.09
C ILE A 28 23.90 11.83 21.28
N TRP A 29 22.63 11.52 21.54
CA TRP A 29 22.23 10.62 22.61
C TRP A 29 22.87 9.23 22.47
N TRP A 30 22.92 8.67 21.25
CA TRP A 30 23.52 7.36 21.01
C TRP A 30 25.04 7.37 21.19
N ARG A 31 25.70 8.44 20.75
CA ARG A 31 27.15 8.66 20.90
C ARG A 31 27.57 8.67 22.36
N GLU A 32 26.81 9.36 23.22
CA GLU A 32 27.08 9.41 24.66
C GLU A 32 26.91 8.04 25.33
N ARG A 33 26.06 7.18 24.76
CA ARG A 33 25.58 5.95 25.40
C ARG A 33 26.35 4.69 25.00
N SER A 34 27.05 4.70 23.87
CA SER A 34 27.71 3.52 23.32
C SER A 34 29.05 3.84 22.67
N ARG A 35 30.12 3.10 23.02
CA ARG A 35 31.42 3.19 22.31
C ARG A 35 31.35 2.71 20.85
N ARG A 36 30.35 1.89 20.49
CA ARG A 36 30.15 1.36 19.13
C ARG A 36 29.09 2.13 18.34
N TRP A 37 28.80 3.38 18.74
CA TRP A 37 27.74 4.20 18.15
C TRP A 37 27.85 4.31 16.63
N GLY A 38 29.06 4.43 16.08
CA GLY A 38 29.29 4.58 14.65
C GLY A 38 28.80 3.38 13.83
N TYR A 39 29.06 2.15 14.30
CA TYR A 39 28.57 0.94 13.62
C TYR A 39 27.04 0.85 13.67
N GLY A 40 26.43 1.17 14.81
CA GLY A 40 24.97 1.17 14.94
C GLY A 40 24.31 2.20 14.04
N LEU A 41 24.89 3.41 13.95
CA LEU A 41 24.41 4.46 13.06
C LEU A 41 24.55 4.05 11.58
N ALA A 42 25.73 3.56 11.18
CA ALA A 42 25.97 3.12 9.81
C ALA A 42 24.99 2.01 9.38
N LEU A 43 24.75 1.03 10.27
CA LEU A 43 23.77 -0.04 10.02
C LEU A 43 22.35 0.53 9.91
N ALA A 44 21.95 1.44 10.80
CA ALA A 44 20.62 2.04 10.76
C ALA A 44 20.39 2.84 9.47
N LEU A 45 21.38 3.62 9.01
CA LEU A 45 21.30 4.37 7.76
C LEU A 45 21.28 3.45 6.54
N ALA A 46 22.07 2.37 6.54
CA ALA A 46 22.05 1.38 5.46
C ALA A 46 20.68 0.69 5.37
N LEU A 47 20.12 0.26 6.50
CA LEU A 47 18.78 -0.33 6.57
C LEU A 47 17.69 0.67 6.19
N ALA A 48 17.82 1.95 6.55
CA ALA A 48 16.88 2.99 6.14
C ALA A 48 16.86 3.18 4.61
N GLY A 49 18.03 3.13 3.97
CA GLY A 49 18.15 3.12 2.51
C GLY A 49 17.49 1.90 1.89
N LEU A 50 17.77 0.71 2.43
CA LEU A 50 17.17 -0.54 1.96
C LEU A 50 15.63 -0.52 2.09
N PHE A 51 15.10 -0.05 3.21
CA PHE A 51 13.65 0.05 3.43
C PHE A 51 13.01 1.09 2.52
N THR A 52 13.66 2.24 2.32
CA THR A 52 13.18 3.27 1.39
C THR A 52 13.13 2.74 -0.04
N TRP A 53 14.17 2.03 -0.49
CA TRP A 53 14.20 1.40 -1.80
C TRP A 53 13.13 0.30 -1.92
N SER A 54 13.03 -0.59 -0.94
CA SER A 54 12.04 -1.68 -0.93
C SER A 54 10.61 -1.15 -0.93
N ALA A 55 10.35 -0.05 -0.21
CA ALA A 55 9.06 0.62 -0.23
C ALA A 55 8.72 1.14 -1.64
N GLY A 56 9.71 1.64 -2.39
CA GLY A 56 9.54 2.02 -3.79
C GLY A 56 9.17 0.86 -4.72
N GLN A 57 9.55 -0.38 -4.39
CA GLN A 57 9.23 -1.57 -5.19
C GLN A 57 7.89 -2.21 -4.78
N LEU A 58 7.59 -2.23 -3.48
CA LEU A 58 6.40 -2.90 -2.94
C LEU A 58 5.13 -2.02 -3.04
N PHE A 59 5.29 -0.71 -2.96
CA PHE A 59 4.19 0.26 -2.93
C PHE A 59 4.14 1.03 -4.22
N GLU A 60 3.32 0.55 -5.15
CA GLU A 60 3.08 1.17 -6.44
C GLU A 60 1.59 1.44 -6.62
N VAL A 61 1.30 2.66 -7.07
CA VAL A 61 0.03 3.03 -7.68
C VAL A 61 0.31 3.18 -9.18
N PRO A 62 -0.27 2.32 -10.04
CA PRO A 62 -0.08 2.42 -11.48
C PRO A 62 -0.76 3.69 -12.03
N ASP A 63 -0.49 4.04 -13.28
CA ASP A 63 -1.25 5.08 -13.98
C ASP A 63 -2.73 4.71 -14.02
N TYR A 64 -3.60 5.67 -13.73
CA TYR A 64 -5.02 5.42 -13.48
C TYR A 64 -5.93 6.45 -14.15
N LEU A 65 -7.14 6.06 -14.51
CA LEU A 65 -8.20 6.93 -15.03
C LEU A 65 -9.23 7.29 -13.95
N ALA A 66 -9.20 6.62 -12.81
CA ALA A 66 -10.13 6.89 -11.72
C ALA A 66 -10.11 8.37 -11.27
N GLY A 67 -11.22 9.07 -11.51
CA GLY A 67 -11.38 10.47 -11.11
C GLY A 67 -10.61 11.49 -11.97
N CYS A 68 -10.06 11.07 -13.10
CA CYS A 68 -9.33 11.91 -14.03
C CYS A 68 -9.96 11.84 -15.44
N PRO A 69 -10.15 12.97 -16.15
CA PRO A 69 -10.68 12.95 -17.52
C PRO A 69 -9.67 12.33 -18.50
N GLU A 70 -8.38 12.46 -18.20
CA GLU A 70 -7.25 11.86 -18.90
C GLU A 70 -6.52 10.91 -17.95
N LEU A 71 -5.51 10.19 -18.47
CA LEU A 71 -4.67 9.31 -17.66
C LEU A 71 -3.92 10.13 -16.60
N CYS A 72 -4.09 9.78 -15.32
CA CYS A 72 -3.35 10.37 -14.22
C CYS A 72 -2.06 9.59 -13.94
N ALA A 73 -1.00 10.32 -13.58
CA ALA A 73 0.30 9.73 -13.26
C ALA A 73 0.22 8.91 -11.97
N GLY A 74 0.68 7.68 -12.07
CA GLY A 74 0.96 6.80 -10.95
C GLY A 74 2.20 7.23 -10.17
N TRP A 75 2.46 6.55 -9.06
CA TRP A 75 3.61 6.81 -8.19
C TRP A 75 4.06 5.55 -7.46
N ARG A 76 5.31 5.58 -7.01
CA ARG A 76 5.92 4.53 -6.17
C ARG A 76 6.38 5.12 -4.85
N GLY A 77 6.40 4.31 -3.81
CA GLY A 77 6.91 4.65 -2.48
C GLY A 77 5.84 4.87 -1.42
N TYR A 78 6.25 4.71 -0.16
CA TYR A 78 5.42 4.87 1.03
C TYR A 78 6.31 5.24 2.24
N PRO A 79 5.88 6.16 3.13
CA PRO A 79 4.60 6.89 3.14
C PRO A 79 4.44 8.00 2.10
N VAL A 80 5.52 8.43 1.44
CA VAL A 80 5.49 9.52 0.44
C VAL A 80 6.01 9.01 -0.91
N PRO A 81 5.50 9.51 -2.06
CA PRO A 81 6.02 9.16 -3.37
C PRO A 81 7.53 9.38 -3.51
N THR A 82 8.29 8.32 -3.78
CA THR A 82 9.73 8.34 -4.13
C THR A 82 9.96 8.42 -5.62
N ALA A 83 8.97 8.04 -6.44
CA ALA A 83 9.01 8.21 -7.89
C ALA A 83 7.60 8.46 -8.44
N LEU A 84 7.53 9.21 -9.53
CA LEU A 84 6.31 9.56 -10.25
C LEU A 84 6.38 9.02 -11.68
N SER A 85 5.28 8.48 -12.18
CA SER A 85 5.16 8.04 -13.57
C SER A 85 5.00 9.25 -14.49
N THR A 86 5.54 9.15 -15.70
CA THR A 86 5.36 10.13 -16.78
C THR A 86 4.16 9.81 -17.68
N MET A 87 3.28 8.90 -17.28
CA MET A 87 2.11 8.43 -18.05
C MET A 87 2.45 7.62 -19.32
N HIS A 88 3.74 7.30 -19.54
CA HIS A 88 4.25 6.51 -20.66
C HIS A 88 5.19 5.38 -20.19
N GLY A 89 5.01 4.92 -18.95
CA GLY A 89 5.80 3.84 -18.36
C GLY A 89 7.23 4.22 -17.95
N THR A 90 7.63 5.49 -18.07
CA THR A 90 8.90 5.96 -17.52
C THR A 90 8.69 6.56 -16.12
N TRP A 91 9.70 6.38 -15.25
CA TRP A 91 9.65 6.80 -13.86
C TRP A 91 10.64 7.93 -13.60
N THR A 92 10.14 9.02 -13.02
CA THR A 92 10.95 10.13 -12.54
C THR A 92 11.13 10.01 -11.04
N VAL A 93 12.38 10.02 -10.58
CA VAL A 93 12.70 9.94 -9.15
C VAL A 93 12.36 11.28 -8.49
N SER A 94 11.75 11.23 -7.31
CA SER A 94 11.52 12.39 -6.44
C SER A 94 12.60 12.44 -5.35
N PRO A 95 13.60 13.33 -5.45
CA PRO A 95 14.66 13.42 -4.43
C PRO A 95 14.12 13.81 -3.06
N ILE A 96 13.10 14.69 -3.05
CA ILE A 96 12.42 15.13 -1.82
C ILE A 96 11.71 13.92 -1.19
N GLY A 97 10.97 13.16 -2.00
CA GLY A 97 10.30 11.94 -1.54
C GLY A 97 11.29 10.94 -0.96
N LEU A 98 12.40 10.67 -1.66
CA LEU A 98 13.47 9.81 -1.16
C LEU A 98 14.03 10.30 0.19
N GLY A 99 14.30 11.61 0.31
CA GLY A 99 14.80 12.21 1.55
C GLY A 99 13.83 12.03 2.72
N ILE A 100 12.54 12.29 2.52
CA ILE A 100 11.51 12.12 3.55
C ILE A 100 11.40 10.66 3.98
N ASN A 101 11.31 9.74 3.02
CA ASN A 101 11.19 8.32 3.33
C ASN A 101 12.46 7.81 4.04
N PHE A 102 13.64 8.23 3.59
CA PHE A 102 14.90 7.86 4.24
C PHE A 102 14.97 8.36 5.69
N LEU A 103 14.62 9.62 5.93
CA LEU A 103 14.55 10.17 7.29
C LEU A 103 13.51 9.46 8.14
N PHE A 104 12.33 9.17 7.59
CA PHE A 104 11.27 8.44 8.29
C PHE A 104 11.76 7.06 8.75
N HIS A 105 12.31 6.24 7.83
CA HIS A 105 12.83 4.92 8.17
C HIS A 105 14.04 4.99 9.10
N GLY A 106 14.94 5.96 8.90
CA GLY A 106 16.12 6.16 9.74
C GLY A 106 15.76 6.54 11.18
N LEU A 107 14.83 7.48 11.37
CA LEU A 107 14.30 7.85 12.68
C LEU A 107 13.60 6.68 13.35
N LEU A 108 12.79 5.93 12.61
CA LEU A 108 12.11 4.75 13.14
C LEU A 108 13.12 3.70 13.64
N LEU A 109 14.15 3.40 12.84
CA LEU A 109 15.20 2.45 13.20
C LEU A 109 16.01 2.91 14.41
N LEU A 110 16.40 4.18 14.47
CA LEU A 110 17.15 4.74 15.60
C LEU A 110 16.30 4.83 16.87
N LEU A 111 15.01 5.15 16.74
CA LEU A 111 14.08 5.13 17.88
C LEU A 111 13.92 3.71 18.42
N VAL A 112 13.74 2.72 17.56
CA VAL A 112 13.69 1.31 17.96
C VAL A 112 15.00 0.88 18.63
N ALA A 113 16.15 1.26 18.08
CA ALA A 113 17.45 1.02 18.71
C ALA A 113 17.60 1.74 20.07
N ALA A 114 17.05 2.94 20.21
CA ALA A 114 17.04 3.70 21.46
C ALA A 114 16.20 3.02 22.53
N LEU A 115 14.97 2.63 22.18
CA LEU A 115 14.07 1.88 23.05
C LEU A 115 14.69 0.53 23.45
N TRP A 116 15.33 -0.16 22.49
CA TRP A 116 16.10 -1.38 22.75
C TRP A 116 17.18 -1.16 23.81
N SER A 117 18.03 -0.15 23.62
CA SER A 117 19.13 0.13 24.55
C SER A 117 18.63 0.58 25.92
N ALA A 118 17.47 1.22 26.01
CA ALA A 118 16.83 1.56 27.27
C ALA A 118 16.31 0.31 27.99
N ALA A 119 15.59 -0.56 27.26
CA ALA A 119 15.02 -1.80 27.78
C ALA A 119 16.08 -2.77 28.30
N GLU A 120 17.20 -2.95 27.58
CA GLU A 120 18.29 -3.84 28.00
C GLU A 120 18.87 -3.47 29.37
N ARG A 121 18.97 -2.17 29.66
CA ARG A 121 19.48 -1.70 30.96
C ARG A 121 18.52 -1.98 32.11
N ASN A 122 17.23 -1.81 31.85
CA ASN A 122 16.22 -2.00 32.87
C ASN A 122 16.01 -3.49 33.19
N TRP A 123 16.16 -4.38 32.20
CA TRP A 123 15.82 -5.78 32.39
C TRP A 123 16.92 -6.69 32.96
N ARG A 124 18.18 -6.24 33.09
CA ARG A 124 19.32 -7.01 33.70
C ARG A 124 19.29 -8.53 33.46
N LEU A 125 18.83 -8.95 32.28
CA LEU A 125 18.61 -10.36 31.99
C LEU A 125 19.96 -11.06 31.77
N PRO A 126 20.19 -12.27 32.33
CA PRO A 126 21.46 -12.96 32.22
C PRO A 126 21.88 -13.20 30.75
N PRO A 127 23.19 -13.25 30.45
CA PRO A 127 23.70 -13.42 29.09
C PRO A 127 23.28 -14.74 28.44
N ALA A 128 23.00 -15.79 29.23
CA ALA A 128 22.46 -17.07 28.76
C ALA A 128 21.11 -16.96 28.00
N TYR A 129 20.41 -15.84 28.14
CA TYR A 129 19.11 -15.58 27.50
C TYR A 129 19.21 -14.64 26.28
N ALA A 130 20.41 -14.33 25.78
CA ALA A 130 20.59 -13.37 24.68
C ALA A 130 19.75 -13.72 23.44
N TRP A 131 19.71 -14.99 23.02
CA TRP A 131 18.90 -15.42 21.87
C TRP A 131 17.39 -15.31 22.13
N ARG A 132 16.92 -15.57 23.37
CA ARG A 132 15.52 -15.38 23.76
C ARG A 132 15.13 -13.91 23.72
N LYS A 133 16.04 -12.99 24.08
CA LYS A 133 15.83 -11.54 23.93
C LYS A 133 15.66 -11.16 22.48
N VAL A 134 16.55 -11.63 21.61
CA VAL A 134 16.47 -11.38 20.16
C VAL A 134 15.13 -11.89 19.63
N LEU A 135 14.75 -13.14 19.93
CA LEU A 135 13.46 -13.69 19.48
C LEU A 135 12.24 -12.93 19.99
N LEU A 136 12.18 -12.62 21.29
CA LEU A 136 11.03 -11.91 21.87
C LEU A 136 10.86 -10.54 21.21
N ILE A 137 11.95 -9.86 20.89
CA ILE A 137 11.88 -8.53 20.34
C ILE A 137 11.70 -8.55 18.83
N THR A 138 12.29 -9.51 18.11
CA THR A 138 11.89 -9.78 16.72
C THR A 138 10.39 -10.06 16.67
N ALA A 139 9.83 -10.83 17.61
CA ALA A 139 8.39 -11.07 17.68
C ALA A 139 7.60 -9.78 17.98
N VAL A 140 8.07 -8.89 18.85
CA VAL A 140 7.42 -7.58 19.09
C VAL A 140 7.50 -6.69 17.85
N VAL A 141 8.65 -6.59 17.19
CA VAL A 141 8.83 -5.76 15.98
C VAL A 141 7.99 -6.29 14.83
N VAL A 142 8.06 -7.61 14.55
CA VAL A 142 7.23 -8.27 13.53
C VAL A 142 5.75 -8.15 13.89
N GLY A 143 5.40 -8.25 15.17
CA GLY A 143 4.05 -8.04 15.68
C GLY A 143 3.55 -6.62 15.40
N LEU A 144 4.29 -5.58 15.80
CA LEU A 144 3.96 -4.19 15.51
C LEU A 144 3.89 -3.92 14.00
N TRP A 145 4.80 -4.50 13.22
CA TRP A 145 4.78 -4.40 11.76
C TRP A 145 3.52 -5.02 11.16
N SER A 146 3.11 -6.18 11.68
CA SER A 146 1.88 -6.86 11.25
C SER A 146 0.60 -6.08 11.56
N LEU A 147 0.68 -5.11 12.47
CA LEU A 147 -0.41 -4.20 12.80
C LEU A 147 -0.47 -2.96 11.90
N ILE A 148 0.60 -2.64 11.15
CA ILE A 148 0.63 -1.48 10.24
C ILE A 148 -0.59 -1.46 9.30
N PRO A 149 -0.96 -2.57 8.62
CA PRO A 149 -2.13 -2.55 7.75
C PRO A 149 -3.40 -2.11 8.49
N ARG A 150 -3.54 -2.31 9.81
CA ARG A 150 -4.73 -1.88 10.55
C ARG A 150 -4.83 -0.37 10.75
N TYR A 151 -3.71 0.34 10.78
CA TYR A 151 -3.67 1.78 11.05
C TYR A 151 -3.29 2.62 9.83
N ALA A 152 -2.62 2.02 8.86
CA ALA A 152 -2.18 2.66 7.63
C ALA A 152 -3.06 2.25 6.44
N ALA A 153 -3.51 3.24 5.67
CA ALA A 153 -4.16 3.01 4.39
C ALA A 153 -3.10 2.69 3.32
N PRO A 154 -3.35 1.68 2.47
CA PRO A 154 -2.41 1.33 1.40
C PRO A 154 -2.28 2.48 0.40
N PRO A 155 -1.15 2.50 -0.35
CA PRO A 155 -1.00 3.47 -1.42
C PRO A 155 -2.14 3.29 -2.42
N GLU A 156 -2.90 4.36 -2.67
CA GLU A 156 -4.03 4.33 -3.59
C GLU A 156 -4.34 5.72 -4.16
N PRO A 157 -4.94 5.79 -5.37
CA PRO A 157 -5.46 7.00 -6.00
C PRO A 157 -6.32 7.84 -5.06
N ALA A 158 -6.05 9.14 -5.03
CA ALA A 158 -6.89 10.09 -4.31
C ALA A 158 -8.07 10.53 -5.21
N VAL A 159 -9.12 9.71 -5.23
CA VAL A 159 -10.30 9.93 -6.08
C VAL A 159 -11.41 10.68 -5.33
N ARG A 160 -12.24 11.42 -6.07
CA ARG A 160 -13.43 12.13 -5.57
C ARG A 160 -14.65 11.78 -6.43
N GLY A 161 -15.84 12.10 -5.92
CA GLY A 161 -17.10 11.94 -6.66
C GLY A 161 -17.44 10.48 -6.96
N ASP A 162 -17.88 10.20 -8.19
CA ASP A 162 -18.35 8.86 -8.57
C ASP A 162 -17.28 7.79 -8.49
N ALA A 163 -16.05 8.07 -8.91
CA ALA A 163 -14.95 7.11 -8.82
C ALA A 163 -14.68 6.70 -7.36
N GLN A 164 -14.83 7.64 -6.41
CA GLN A 164 -14.71 7.34 -4.98
C GLN A 164 -15.86 6.45 -4.50
N ARG A 165 -17.10 6.75 -4.91
CA ARG A 165 -18.28 5.94 -4.59
C ARG A 165 -18.14 4.51 -5.12
N LEU A 166 -17.76 4.35 -6.38
CA LEU A 166 -17.52 3.06 -7.03
C LEU A 166 -16.40 2.29 -6.32
N GLY A 167 -15.28 2.95 -6.02
CA GLY A 167 -14.17 2.34 -5.29
C GLY A 167 -14.56 1.85 -3.89
N ILE A 168 -15.34 2.63 -3.13
CA ILE A 168 -15.83 2.24 -1.80
C ILE A 168 -16.78 1.05 -1.90
N ASN A 169 -17.71 1.07 -2.85
CA ASN A 169 -18.67 -0.02 -3.05
C ASN A 169 -17.95 -1.31 -3.45
N ALA A 170 -17.05 -1.25 -4.43
CA ALA A 170 -16.23 -2.39 -4.85
C ALA A 170 -15.40 -2.96 -3.70
N LYS A 171 -14.73 -2.12 -2.90
CA LYS A 171 -13.97 -2.59 -1.72
C LYS A 171 -14.86 -3.29 -0.70
N ARG A 172 -16.06 -2.77 -0.43
CA ARG A 172 -17.01 -3.40 0.51
C ARG A 172 -17.49 -4.76 -0.01
N LEU A 173 -17.78 -4.85 -1.30
CA LEU A 173 -18.23 -6.09 -1.94
C LEU A 173 -17.10 -7.13 -1.97
N ALA A 174 -15.90 -6.71 -2.40
CA ALA A 174 -14.71 -7.55 -2.39
C ALA A 174 -14.35 -8.02 -0.97
N ALA A 175 -14.40 -7.14 0.04
CA ALA A 175 -14.10 -7.51 1.42
C ALA A 175 -15.10 -8.54 1.98
N ARG A 176 -16.39 -8.45 1.62
CA ARG A 176 -17.38 -9.46 2.03
C ARG A 176 -17.13 -10.81 1.37
N ALA A 177 -16.80 -10.80 0.09
CA ALA A 177 -16.61 -12.03 -0.64
C ALA A 177 -15.26 -12.71 -0.31
N LEU A 178 -14.17 -11.94 -0.30
CA LEU A 178 -12.82 -12.43 0.00
C LEU A 178 -12.60 -12.65 1.50
N GLY A 179 -13.20 -11.84 2.37
CA GLY A 179 -13.08 -12.02 3.82
C GLY A 179 -13.63 -13.36 4.32
N GLY A 180 -14.53 -14.00 3.55
CA GLY A 180 -14.97 -15.37 3.78
C GLY A 180 -14.09 -16.45 3.16
N LEU A 181 -13.20 -16.10 2.22
CA LEU A 181 -12.46 -17.05 1.37
C LEU A 181 -10.94 -17.05 1.60
N ASP A 182 -10.31 -15.92 1.90
CA ASP A 182 -8.86 -15.80 2.07
C ASP A 182 -8.46 -14.87 3.23
N TRP A 183 -8.08 -15.46 4.35
CA TRP A 183 -7.63 -14.76 5.56
C TRP A 183 -6.36 -13.92 5.34
N ARG A 184 -5.59 -14.20 4.28
CA ARG A 184 -4.33 -13.50 3.98
C ARG A 184 -4.57 -12.07 3.51
N ILE A 185 -5.75 -11.76 2.98
CA ILE A 185 -6.09 -10.42 2.48
C ILE A 185 -6.55 -9.54 3.64
N GLN A 186 -5.74 -8.55 4.00
CA GLN A 186 -6.04 -7.62 5.10
C GLN A 186 -6.53 -6.27 4.62
N ARG A 187 -6.02 -5.80 3.47
CA ARG A 187 -6.37 -4.50 2.89
C ARG A 187 -6.54 -4.58 1.39
N LEU A 188 -7.41 -3.72 0.88
CA LEU A 188 -7.64 -3.50 -0.54
C LEU A 188 -7.35 -2.02 -0.85
N ALA A 189 -6.40 -1.79 -1.74
CA ALA A 189 -6.15 -0.47 -2.32
C ALA A 189 -6.92 -0.34 -3.63
N LEU A 190 -7.44 0.85 -3.91
CA LEU A 190 -7.91 1.15 -5.27
C LEU A 190 -6.70 1.25 -6.20
N GLU A 191 -6.76 0.62 -7.38
CA GLU A 191 -5.80 0.86 -8.46
C GLU A 191 -6.42 1.76 -9.52
N ASP A 192 -7.61 1.43 -10.01
CA ASP A 192 -8.25 2.16 -11.11
C ASP A 192 -9.77 1.86 -11.22
N VAL A 193 -10.50 2.70 -11.95
CA VAL A 193 -11.94 2.60 -12.21
C VAL A 193 -12.18 3.02 -13.65
N ARG A 194 -12.79 2.15 -14.46
CA ARG A 194 -13.13 2.47 -15.84
C ARG A 194 -14.52 1.98 -16.20
N ARG A 195 -15.11 2.68 -17.16
CA ARG A 195 -16.30 2.21 -17.83
C ARG A 195 -15.90 1.14 -18.85
N LEU A 196 -16.58 0.00 -18.85
CA LEU A 196 -16.38 -1.04 -19.84
C LEU A 196 -17.11 -0.66 -21.14
N PRO A 197 -16.54 -0.96 -22.32
CA PRO A 197 -17.26 -0.77 -23.57
C PRO A 197 -18.53 -1.65 -23.54
N GLN A 198 -19.69 -1.06 -23.84
CA GLN A 198 -20.94 -1.80 -24.00
C GLN A 198 -20.72 -2.90 -25.04
N ARG A 199 -21.11 -4.14 -24.74
CA ARG A 199 -21.20 -5.16 -25.78
C ARG A 199 -22.15 -4.63 -26.86
N LEU A 200 -21.69 -4.56 -28.11
CA LEU A 200 -22.59 -4.52 -29.26
C LEU A 200 -23.39 -5.83 -29.21
N GLN A 201 -24.58 -5.78 -28.64
CA GLN A 201 -25.58 -6.80 -28.86
C GLN A 201 -26.31 -6.40 -30.14
N PRO A 202 -26.31 -7.21 -31.21
CA PRO A 202 -27.13 -6.91 -32.38
C PRO A 202 -28.58 -6.83 -31.95
N ASP A 203 -29.26 -5.78 -32.41
CA ASP A 203 -30.64 -5.40 -32.07
C ASP A 203 -31.58 -6.61 -32.06
N ALA A 204 -31.83 -7.16 -30.88
CA ALA A 204 -32.94 -8.09 -30.66
C ALA A 204 -34.17 -7.25 -30.30
N PRO A 205 -35.20 -7.18 -31.15
CA PRO A 205 -36.37 -6.35 -30.89
C PRO A 205 -37.11 -6.86 -29.64
N GLY A 206 -37.22 -6.03 -28.61
CA GLY A 206 -38.10 -6.28 -27.45
C GLY A 206 -37.43 -6.79 -26.17
N LEU A 207 -36.10 -6.96 -26.12
CA LEU A 207 -35.40 -7.16 -24.84
C LEU A 207 -34.92 -5.82 -24.26
N PRO A 208 -34.98 -5.61 -22.92
CA PRO A 208 -34.33 -4.47 -22.30
C PRO A 208 -32.82 -4.50 -22.61
N PRO A 209 -32.17 -3.34 -22.78
CA PRO A 209 -30.75 -3.25 -23.09
C PRO A 209 -29.92 -4.05 -22.07
N PRO A 210 -28.76 -4.60 -22.47
CA PRO A 210 -28.03 -5.56 -21.65
C PRO A 210 -27.75 -5.03 -20.25
N THR A 211 -28.11 -5.81 -19.23
CA THR A 211 -27.70 -5.66 -17.83
C THR A 211 -26.23 -6.07 -17.63
N GLY A 212 -25.36 -5.62 -18.53
CA GLY A 212 -23.93 -5.92 -18.53
C GLY A 212 -23.14 -5.01 -17.58
N PRO A 213 -21.87 -5.34 -17.30
CA PRO A 213 -21.04 -4.53 -16.43
C PRO A 213 -20.73 -3.20 -17.08
N GLU A 214 -21.18 -2.13 -16.43
CA GLU A 214 -20.88 -0.78 -16.88
C GLU A 214 -19.54 -0.32 -16.34
N TRP A 215 -19.19 -0.73 -15.12
CA TRP A 215 -17.98 -0.29 -14.45
C TRP A 215 -17.15 -1.49 -14.01
N ARG A 216 -15.85 -1.43 -14.24
CA ARG A 216 -14.89 -2.33 -13.62
C ARG A 216 -13.99 -1.54 -12.69
N VAL A 217 -13.88 -2.02 -11.47
CA VAL A 217 -13.04 -1.46 -10.42
C VAL A 217 -11.90 -2.41 -10.14
N CYS A 218 -10.67 -1.92 -10.26
CA CYS A 218 -9.45 -2.64 -10.02
C CYS A 218 -8.93 -2.33 -8.62
N LEU A 219 -8.66 -3.37 -7.85
CA LEU A 219 -8.15 -3.30 -6.50
C LEU A 219 -6.87 -4.11 -6.37
N ARG A 220 -5.93 -3.65 -5.55
CA ARG A 220 -4.74 -4.42 -5.14
C ARG A 220 -4.92 -4.91 -3.71
N SER A 221 -4.70 -6.21 -3.47
CA SER A 221 -4.75 -6.80 -2.15
C SER A 221 -3.39 -6.79 -1.46
N TYR A 222 -3.40 -6.56 -0.15
CA TYR A 222 -2.23 -6.53 0.71
C TYR A 222 -2.38 -7.50 1.89
N THR A 223 -1.28 -8.14 2.25
CA THR A 223 -1.20 -9.10 3.36
C THR A 223 -1.03 -8.45 4.74
N PHE A 224 -0.96 -9.27 5.80
CA PHE A 224 -0.61 -8.83 7.16
C PHE A 224 0.72 -8.09 7.24
N PHE A 225 1.68 -8.41 6.38
CA PHE A 225 2.98 -7.72 6.34
C PHE A 225 2.99 -6.56 5.35
N TYR A 226 1.81 -6.15 4.87
CA TYR A 226 1.65 -5.07 3.89
C TYR A 226 2.38 -5.35 2.56
N VAL A 227 2.62 -6.63 2.27
CA VAL A 227 3.17 -7.08 0.99
C VAL A 227 2.02 -7.23 -0.01
N PRO A 228 2.12 -6.70 -1.24
CA PRO A 228 1.11 -6.89 -2.27
C PRO A 228 0.97 -8.38 -2.61
N TRP A 229 -0.26 -8.86 -2.80
CA TRP A 229 -0.54 -10.30 -3.01
C TRP A 229 -1.18 -10.62 -4.35
N ARG A 230 -2.34 -10.03 -4.65
CA ARG A 230 -3.13 -10.27 -5.86
C ARG A 230 -3.80 -8.98 -6.33
N ARG A 231 -4.21 -8.95 -7.59
CA ARG A 231 -5.21 -7.99 -8.08
C ARG A 231 -6.60 -8.58 -7.92
N VAL A 232 -7.58 -7.74 -7.64
CA VAL A 232 -8.98 -8.11 -7.51
C VAL A 232 -9.75 -7.14 -8.37
N TYR A 233 -10.55 -7.65 -9.30
CA TYR A 233 -11.45 -6.81 -10.08
C TYR A 233 -12.88 -7.07 -9.64
N ILE A 234 -13.68 -6.02 -9.63
CA ILE A 234 -15.11 -6.09 -9.35
C ILE A 234 -15.84 -5.37 -10.47
N ASP A 235 -16.75 -6.09 -11.09
CA ASP A 235 -17.63 -5.57 -12.13
C ASP A 235 -18.94 -5.14 -11.48
N LEU A 236 -19.33 -3.89 -11.74
CA LEU A 236 -20.50 -3.24 -11.17
C LEU A 236 -21.51 -2.89 -12.27
N ASP A 237 -22.78 -2.87 -11.86
CA ASP A 237 -23.89 -2.41 -12.68
C ASP A 237 -23.84 -0.90 -12.98
N ALA A 238 -24.78 -0.40 -13.78
CA ALA A 238 -24.90 1.02 -14.13
C ALA A 238 -24.95 1.96 -12.92
N THR A 239 -25.58 1.52 -11.83
CA THR A 239 -25.71 2.31 -10.60
C THR A 239 -24.42 2.33 -9.78
N GLY A 240 -23.53 1.37 -10.01
CA GLY A 240 -22.30 1.19 -9.24
C GLY A 240 -22.52 0.60 -7.84
N ALA A 241 -23.72 0.07 -7.58
CA ALA A 241 -24.13 -0.40 -6.25
C ALA A 241 -24.11 -1.93 -6.15
N LEU A 242 -24.38 -2.63 -7.25
CA LEU A 242 -24.48 -4.08 -7.28
C LEU A 242 -23.27 -4.66 -8.03
N THR A 243 -22.70 -5.73 -7.46
CA THR A 243 -21.72 -6.55 -8.18
C THR A 243 -22.47 -7.49 -9.12
N ILE A 244 -21.96 -7.56 -10.34
CA ILE A 244 -22.45 -8.47 -11.37
C ILE A 244 -21.32 -9.31 -11.94
N GLY A 245 -20.18 -9.35 -11.24
CA GLY A 245 -18.97 -10.01 -11.69
C GLY A 245 -17.74 -9.51 -10.96
N GLY A 246 -16.61 -10.17 -11.21
CA GLY A 246 -15.37 -9.95 -10.49
C GLY A 246 -14.57 -11.23 -10.34
N GLY A 247 -13.35 -11.10 -9.81
CA GLY A 247 -12.43 -12.20 -9.64
C GLY A 247 -11.08 -11.77 -9.06
N VAL A 248 -10.19 -12.75 -8.92
CA VAL A 248 -8.83 -12.55 -8.40
C VAL A 248 -7.83 -12.88 -9.50
N LEU A 249 -6.85 -12.01 -9.70
CA LEU A 249 -5.81 -12.12 -10.70
C LEU A 249 -4.42 -12.16 -10.02
N PRO A 250 -3.46 -12.86 -10.60
CA PRO A 250 -2.03 -12.67 -10.31
C PRO A 250 -1.61 -11.18 -10.44
N LEU A 251 -0.57 -10.76 -9.69
CA LEU A 251 -0.11 -9.36 -9.70
C LEU A 251 0.52 -8.91 -11.03
N ASP A 252 1.05 -9.86 -11.80
CA ASP A 252 1.65 -9.65 -13.12
C ASP A 252 0.60 -9.48 -14.22
N GLN A 253 -0.64 -9.92 -14.00
CA GLN A 253 -1.73 -9.77 -14.97
C GLN A 253 -2.43 -8.42 -14.84
N GLU A 254 -2.55 -7.70 -15.95
CA GLU A 254 -3.31 -6.46 -16.00
C GLU A 254 -4.77 -6.68 -15.61
N CYS A 255 -5.32 -5.81 -14.77
CA CYS A 255 -6.73 -5.90 -14.36
C CYS A 255 -7.71 -5.83 -15.56
N TRP A 256 -7.29 -5.16 -16.63
CA TRP A 256 -8.09 -4.90 -17.82
C TRP A 256 -8.06 -6.04 -18.84
N SER A 257 -7.14 -7.01 -18.70
CA SER A 257 -7.08 -8.19 -19.57
C SER A 257 -7.99 -9.33 -19.10
N ALA A 258 -8.60 -9.20 -17.91
CA ALA A 258 -9.49 -10.22 -17.38
C ALA A 258 -10.73 -10.41 -18.26
N PRO A 259 -11.09 -11.66 -18.63
CA PRO A 259 -12.28 -11.93 -19.42
C PRO A 259 -13.53 -11.48 -18.67
N PHE A 260 -14.60 -11.19 -19.41
CA PHE A 260 -15.90 -10.95 -18.79
C PHE A 260 -16.35 -12.23 -18.10
N PRO A 261 -16.76 -12.17 -16.82
CA PRO A 261 -17.19 -13.35 -16.11
C PRO A 261 -18.46 -13.92 -16.76
N GLU A 262 -18.50 -15.25 -16.93
CA GLU A 262 -19.69 -15.96 -17.43
C GLU A 262 -20.82 -16.00 -16.38
N SER A 263 -20.48 -15.77 -15.10
CA SER A 263 -21.41 -15.79 -13.96
C SER A 263 -21.46 -14.43 -13.26
N PRO A 264 -22.66 -13.95 -12.87
CA PRO A 264 -22.81 -12.72 -12.10
C PRO A 264 -22.32 -12.83 -10.65
N TYR A 265 -21.94 -14.03 -10.21
CA TYR A 265 -21.40 -14.29 -8.88
C TYR A 265 -19.87 -14.35 -8.95
N PRO A 266 -19.15 -13.26 -8.60
CA PRO A 266 -17.69 -13.13 -8.77
C PRO A 266 -16.84 -14.17 -8.04
N PHE A 267 -17.44 -14.91 -7.10
CA PHE A 267 -16.73 -15.85 -6.24
C PHE A 267 -17.56 -17.12 -6.02
N ALA A 268 -18.35 -17.53 -7.03
CA ALA A 268 -19.14 -18.76 -6.95
C ALA A 268 -18.25 -19.95 -6.53
N VAL A 269 -18.68 -20.61 -5.45
CA VAL A 269 -17.99 -21.71 -4.78
C VAL A 269 -17.60 -22.78 -5.79
N GLY A 270 -16.29 -23.00 -6.00
CA GLY A 270 -15.80 -24.14 -6.81
C GLY A 270 -14.58 -23.87 -7.68
N GLN A 271 -14.19 -22.62 -7.92
CA GLN A 271 -12.92 -22.32 -8.59
C GLN A 271 -11.81 -22.21 -7.54
N PRO A 272 -10.85 -23.15 -7.47
CA PRO A 272 -9.71 -23.00 -6.59
C PRO A 272 -8.98 -21.71 -6.98
N VAL A 273 -8.72 -20.84 -6.01
CA VAL A 273 -7.76 -19.74 -6.19
C VAL A 273 -6.39 -20.42 -6.35
N PRO A 274 -5.77 -20.39 -7.54
CA PRO A 274 -4.43 -20.95 -7.72
C PRO A 274 -3.40 -20.11 -6.96
#